data_AF-A0A7J2KTJ3-F1
#
_entry.id   AF-A0A7J2KTJ3-F1
#
_cell.length_a   1.000
_cell.length_b   1.000
_cell.length_c   1.000
_cell.angle_alpha   90.00
_cell.angle_beta   90.00
_cell.angle_gamma   90.00
#
_symmetry.space_group_name_H-M   'P 1'
#
loop_
_entity.id
_entity.type
_entity.pdbx_description
1 polymer ?
#
loop_
_entity_poly.entity_id
_entity_poly.type
_entity_poly.pdbx_seq_one_letter_code
_entity_poly.pdbx_strand_id
1 'polypeptide(L)'
;MTAYRLPDGRQGQIGGIVATVMSLSNYNGKFFVNHVPLQEGQNTITASAVDTEGDTATTSIDVNAVTTDPYVTLNANIESGIAPLETYFSVSTSIPNSVASYDFDYEGDAVIDYTGATFDNISFTYNSEGIYYPTITVTDDQSNIYTDTIAIVVLSETELDALLQAKWDGMKTALGNQDINGGLALFLSSSQERYGNIFTTLFDYLPDIVLNMQDIERIYIEEGIAQYRIKKVEAVGEVTYYIYFVRDENGIWKIKQF
;
A
#
# COMPACT_ATOMS: atom_id res chain seq x y z
N MET A 1 -11.83 -4.07 28.29
CA MET A 1 -11.56 -4.09 26.84
C MET A 1 -10.31 -3.25 26.66
N THR A 2 -9.15 -3.90 26.73
CA THR A 2 -7.84 -3.22 26.81
C THR A 2 -7.22 -3.28 25.44
N ALA A 3 -7.18 -2.16 24.73
CA ALA A 3 -6.57 -2.05 23.41
C ALA A 3 -5.05 -1.85 23.57
N TYR A 4 -4.26 -2.76 23.02
CA TYR A 4 -2.81 -2.57 22.91
C TYR A 4 -2.47 -1.86 21.60
N ARG A 5 -1.69 -0.79 21.74
CA ARG A 5 -1.17 0.08 20.69
C ARG A 5 0.25 -0.40 20.35
N LEU A 6 0.58 -0.67 19.09
CA LEU A 6 1.98 -0.82 18.64
C LEU A 6 2.19 -0.12 17.27
N PRO A 7 3.36 0.46 16.97
CA PRO A 7 3.63 1.22 15.74
C PRO A 7 4.67 0.55 14.81
N ASP A 8 4.39 0.19 13.53
CA ASP A 8 5.42 -0.23 12.51
C ASP A 8 4.96 -1.10 11.28
N GLY A 9 4.06 -0.67 10.39
CA GLY A 9 4.02 -1.30 9.04
C GLY A 9 3.56 -2.77 8.97
N ARG A 10 2.54 -3.12 9.76
CA ARG A 10 1.83 -4.40 9.86
C ARG A 10 1.20 -4.89 8.55
N GLN A 11 1.05 -6.20 8.42
CA GLN A 11 0.44 -6.95 7.30
C GLN A 11 -1.07 -7.27 7.54
N GLY A 12 -1.79 -7.76 6.53
CA GLY A 12 -3.20 -8.20 6.63
C GLY A 12 -3.62 -9.11 5.49
N GLN A 13 -3.63 -10.43 5.70
CA GLN A 13 -4.06 -11.40 4.67
C GLN A 13 -5.59 -11.63 4.66
N ILE A 14 -6.26 -11.49 3.50
CA ILE A 14 -7.69 -11.83 3.28
C ILE A 14 -7.84 -13.04 2.35
N GLY A 15 -8.39 -14.15 2.82
CA GLY A 15 -9.10 -15.13 1.96
C GLY A 15 -8.38 -15.69 0.72
N GLY A 16 -7.04 -15.67 0.65
CA GLY A 16 -6.29 -16.06 -0.56
C GLY A 16 -5.99 -14.93 -1.55
N ILE A 17 -6.32 -13.68 -1.19
CA ILE A 17 -5.91 -12.45 -1.88
C ILE A 17 -5.03 -11.66 -0.92
N VAL A 18 -3.81 -11.37 -1.37
CA VAL A 18 -2.86 -10.61 -0.56
C VAL A 18 -3.25 -9.14 -0.63
N ALA A 19 -3.91 -8.67 0.42
CA ALA A 19 -4.04 -7.26 0.67
C ALA A 19 -2.80 -6.78 1.41
N THR A 20 -2.07 -5.89 0.77
CA THR A 20 -1.02 -5.15 1.44
C THR A 20 -1.60 -4.32 2.55
N VAL A 21 -1.14 -4.57 3.77
CA VAL A 21 -1.35 -3.60 4.84
C VAL A 21 -0.07 -2.78 4.94
N MET A 22 -0.25 -1.47 4.81
CA MET A 22 0.68 -0.53 5.39
C MET A 22 0.00 -0.02 6.66
N SER A 23 0.43 -0.53 7.82
CA SER A 23 0.16 0.17 9.07
C SER A 23 0.96 1.46 9.08
N LEU A 24 0.40 2.48 8.45
CA LEU A 24 0.77 3.85 8.71
C LEU A 24 0.08 4.25 10.00
N SER A 25 0.89 4.61 10.99
CA SER A 25 0.45 5.03 12.33
C SER A 25 -0.64 6.10 12.29
N ASN A 26 -0.69 6.89 11.22
CA ASN A 26 -1.68 7.94 11.00
C ASN A 26 -3.11 7.44 10.70
N TYR A 27 -3.34 6.14 10.45
CA TYR A 27 -4.69 5.60 10.17
C TYR A 27 -5.35 4.84 11.33
N ASN A 28 -4.90 5.04 12.56
CA ASN A 28 -5.43 4.35 13.74
C ASN A 28 -5.40 2.81 13.63
N GLY A 29 -4.45 2.26 12.87
CA GLY A 29 -4.34 0.81 12.64
C GLY A 29 -5.43 0.23 11.73
N LYS A 30 -6.09 1.07 10.92
CA LYS A 30 -7.03 0.63 9.89
C LYS A 30 -6.28 0.24 8.61
N PHE A 31 -6.85 -0.70 7.88
CA PHE A 31 -6.44 -1.07 6.53
C PHE A 31 -7.67 -1.16 5.64
N PHE A 32 -7.47 -1.00 4.34
CA PHE A 32 -8.55 -0.95 3.35
C PHE A 32 -8.18 -1.83 2.17
N VAL A 33 -9.19 -2.53 1.68
CA VAL A 33 -9.09 -3.41 0.53
C VAL A 33 -10.39 -3.24 -0.22
N ASN A 34 -10.29 -2.77 -1.46
CA ASN A 34 -11.44 -2.69 -2.34
C ASN A 34 -11.61 -4.03 -3.07
N HIS A 35 -12.83 -4.24 -3.59
CA HIS A 35 -13.15 -5.35 -4.49
C HIS A 35 -12.75 -6.74 -3.97
N VAL A 36 -12.86 -6.99 -2.67
CA VAL A 36 -12.67 -8.33 -2.09
C VAL A 36 -13.68 -9.28 -2.78
N PRO A 37 -13.22 -10.28 -3.54
CA PRO A 37 -14.11 -11.24 -4.20
C PRO A 37 -14.83 -12.10 -3.18
N LEU A 38 -16.15 -12.10 -3.25
CA LEU A 38 -17.03 -12.87 -2.37
C LEU A 38 -17.89 -13.82 -3.20
N GLN A 39 -18.31 -14.92 -2.58
CA GLN A 39 -19.29 -15.85 -3.13
C GLN A 39 -20.68 -15.51 -2.60
N GLU A 40 -21.74 -15.86 -3.34
CA GLU A 40 -23.12 -15.73 -2.85
C GLU A 40 -23.29 -16.43 -1.48
N GLY A 41 -23.89 -15.73 -0.52
CA GLY A 41 -24.08 -16.22 0.83
C GLY A 41 -22.90 -15.92 1.77
N GLN A 42 -22.64 -16.82 2.72
CA GLN A 42 -21.67 -16.58 3.79
C GLN A 42 -20.23 -16.71 3.31
N ASN A 43 -19.42 -15.71 3.64
CA ASN A 43 -17.97 -15.65 3.41
C ASN A 43 -17.27 -15.32 4.73
N THR A 44 -16.06 -15.85 4.91
CA THR A 44 -15.18 -15.45 6.02
C THR A 44 -14.03 -14.62 5.47
N ILE A 45 -13.93 -13.38 5.92
CA ILE A 45 -12.83 -12.48 5.63
C ILE A 45 -11.87 -12.56 6.80
N THR A 46 -10.64 -13.02 6.54
CA THR A 46 -9.55 -13.04 7.53
C THR A 46 -8.68 -11.80 7.32
N ALA A 47 -8.03 -11.32 8.36
CA ALA A 47 -6.94 -10.36 8.29
C ALA A 47 -5.80 -10.92 9.13
N SER A 48 -4.56 -10.82 8.63
CA SER A 48 -3.37 -11.40 9.27
C SER A 48 -2.21 -10.40 9.31
N ALA A 49 -1.85 -9.93 10.50
CA ALA A 49 -0.69 -9.10 10.73
C ALA A 49 0.53 -9.93 11.10
N VAL A 50 1.69 -9.55 10.58
CA VAL A 50 2.99 -10.12 10.93
C VAL A 50 3.86 -8.99 11.46
N ASP A 51 4.52 -9.19 12.59
CA ASP A 51 5.48 -8.22 13.16
C ASP A 51 6.90 -8.40 12.61
N THR A 52 7.84 -7.59 13.13
CA THR A 52 9.25 -7.60 12.71
C THR A 52 9.99 -8.87 13.09
N GLU A 53 9.49 -9.58 14.11
CA GLU A 53 10.02 -10.87 14.57
C GLU A 53 9.44 -12.05 13.78
N GLY A 54 8.44 -11.80 12.93
CA GLY A 54 7.75 -12.80 12.12
C GLY A 54 6.56 -13.45 12.82
N ASP A 55 6.18 -12.98 14.01
CA ASP A 55 5.01 -13.47 14.71
C ASP A 55 3.75 -12.97 14.01
N THR A 56 2.77 -13.87 13.87
CA THR A 56 1.55 -13.63 13.12
C THR A 56 0.34 -13.58 14.03
N ALA A 57 -0.46 -12.51 13.94
CA ALA A 57 -1.76 -12.36 14.59
C ALA A 57 -2.87 -12.28 13.55
N THR A 58 -3.93 -13.06 13.71
CA THR A 58 -5.08 -13.06 12.79
C THR A 58 -6.38 -12.68 13.48
N THR A 59 -7.30 -12.09 12.72
CA THR A 59 -8.69 -11.86 13.09
C THR A 59 -9.58 -12.18 11.89
N SER A 60 -10.84 -12.56 12.13
CA SER A 60 -11.77 -12.82 11.04
C SER A 60 -13.14 -12.21 11.32
N ILE A 61 -13.85 -11.90 10.26
CA ILE A 61 -15.26 -11.51 10.27
C ILE A 61 -16.01 -12.41 9.29
N ASP A 62 -17.27 -12.71 9.61
CA ASP A 62 -18.18 -13.34 8.67
C ASP A 62 -19.06 -12.27 8.03
N VAL A 63 -19.16 -12.32 6.70
CA VAL A 63 -20.01 -11.45 5.90
C VAL A 63 -20.94 -12.28 5.04
N ASN A 64 -22.14 -11.79 4.78
CA ASN A 64 -23.05 -12.43 3.83
C ASN A 64 -23.13 -11.56 2.58
N ALA A 65 -22.66 -12.05 1.44
CA ALA A 65 -22.71 -11.35 0.17
C ALA A 65 -23.98 -11.73 -0.60
N VAL A 66 -24.61 -10.71 -1.20
CA VAL A 66 -25.67 -10.87 -2.19
C VAL A 66 -25.13 -10.33 -3.50
N THR A 67 -24.81 -11.23 -4.41
CA THR A 67 -24.11 -10.97 -5.68
C THR A 67 -25.05 -11.06 -6.88
N THR A 68 -26.27 -11.53 -6.68
CA THR A 68 -27.30 -11.66 -7.73
C THR A 68 -28.20 -10.45 -7.88
N ASP A 69 -28.26 -9.58 -6.88
CA ASP A 69 -29.07 -8.35 -6.94
C ASP A 69 -28.43 -7.34 -7.88
N PRO A 70 -29.20 -6.43 -8.51
CA PRO A 70 -28.65 -5.36 -9.32
C PRO A 70 -27.65 -4.49 -8.54
N TYR A 71 -26.49 -4.21 -9.15
CA TYR A 71 -25.41 -3.47 -8.51
C TYR A 71 -24.66 -2.57 -9.49
N VAL A 72 -23.88 -1.64 -8.93
CA VAL A 72 -22.88 -0.85 -9.65
C VAL A 72 -21.53 -1.07 -9.01
N THR A 73 -20.46 -0.88 -9.77
CA THR A 73 -19.09 -1.02 -9.27
C THR A 73 -18.27 0.19 -9.68
N LEU A 74 -17.79 0.92 -8.68
CA LEU A 74 -16.82 1.99 -8.81
C LEU A 74 -15.42 1.39 -8.82
N ASN A 75 -14.60 1.83 -9.76
CA ASN A 75 -13.21 1.41 -9.91
C ASN A 75 -12.32 2.64 -9.99
N ALA A 76 -11.10 2.51 -9.49
CA ALA A 76 -10.04 3.49 -9.64
C ALA A 76 -8.80 2.84 -10.29
N ASN A 77 -8.05 3.62 -11.07
CA ASN A 77 -6.77 3.14 -11.61
C ASN A 77 -5.69 3.00 -10.52
N ILE A 78 -5.77 3.81 -9.47
CA ILE A 78 -4.89 3.78 -8.31
C ILE A 78 -5.71 4.01 -7.05
N GLU A 79 -5.48 3.18 -6.03
CA GLU A 79 -6.24 3.23 -4.77
C GLU A 79 -5.37 3.60 -3.57
N SER A 80 -4.05 3.68 -3.78
CA SER A 80 -3.12 4.17 -2.77
C SER A 80 -1.85 4.74 -3.38
N GLY A 81 -1.35 5.81 -2.77
CA GLY A 81 -0.13 6.50 -3.18
C GLY A 81 0.17 7.68 -2.26
N ILE A 82 1.28 8.37 -2.46
CA ILE A 82 1.58 9.59 -1.69
C ILE A 82 0.84 10.80 -2.27
N ALA A 83 0.61 11.84 -1.47
CA ALA A 83 0.08 13.10 -1.96
C ALA A 83 1.11 13.84 -2.85
N PRO A 84 0.68 14.58 -3.89
CA PRO A 84 -0.68 14.58 -4.46
C PRO A 84 -0.95 13.30 -5.25
N LEU A 85 -2.11 12.68 -5.03
CA LEU A 85 -2.53 11.45 -5.70
C LEU A 85 -3.63 11.75 -6.72
N GLU A 86 -3.30 11.77 -8.01
CA GLU A 86 -4.30 11.85 -9.08
C GLU A 86 -4.90 10.47 -9.35
N THR A 87 -6.22 10.38 -9.25
CA THR A 87 -6.98 9.14 -9.43
C THR A 87 -8.00 9.32 -10.54
N TYR A 88 -8.10 8.34 -11.42
CA TYR A 88 -9.07 8.25 -12.51
C TYR A 88 -10.10 7.17 -12.17
N PHE A 89 -11.38 7.52 -12.29
CA PHE A 89 -12.51 6.67 -11.91
C PHE A 89 -13.24 6.13 -13.13
N SER A 90 -13.80 4.94 -12.97
CA SER A 90 -14.70 4.33 -13.94
C SER A 90 -15.79 3.54 -13.21
N VAL A 91 -16.96 3.44 -13.86
CA VAL A 91 -18.12 2.76 -13.29
C VAL A 91 -18.58 1.66 -14.24
N SER A 92 -18.89 0.49 -13.69
CA SER A 92 -19.63 -0.56 -14.39
C SER A 92 -20.98 -0.79 -13.71
N THR A 93 -21.99 -1.14 -14.50
CA THR A 93 -23.36 -1.31 -14.01
C THR A 93 -23.91 -2.67 -14.40
N SER A 94 -24.49 -3.37 -13.42
CA SER A 94 -25.25 -4.60 -13.60
C SER A 94 -26.68 -4.35 -13.09
N ILE A 95 -27.44 -3.55 -13.85
CA ILE A 95 -28.79 -3.10 -13.48
C ILE A 95 -29.81 -3.41 -14.59
N PRO A 96 -31.11 -3.60 -14.26
CA PRO A 96 -32.11 -4.02 -15.24
C PRO A 96 -32.53 -2.91 -16.22
N ASN A 97 -32.29 -1.65 -15.86
CA ASN A 97 -32.81 -0.47 -16.53
C ASN A 97 -31.69 0.41 -17.09
N SER A 98 -32.03 1.32 -18.00
CA SER A 98 -31.04 2.27 -18.53
C SER A 98 -30.64 3.27 -17.45
N VAL A 99 -29.35 3.61 -17.38
CA VAL A 99 -28.88 4.68 -16.49
C VAL A 99 -29.43 6.02 -16.95
N ALA A 100 -29.98 6.80 -16.03
CA ALA A 100 -30.45 8.16 -16.25
C ALA A 100 -29.43 9.22 -15.80
N SER A 101 -28.75 9.00 -14.66
CA SER A 101 -27.72 9.91 -14.16
C SER A 101 -26.68 9.23 -13.26
N TYR A 102 -25.53 9.88 -13.16
CA TYR A 102 -24.45 9.61 -12.23
C TYR A 102 -24.26 10.84 -11.35
N ASP A 103 -24.27 10.65 -10.03
CA ASP A 103 -23.86 11.62 -9.03
C ASP A 103 -22.65 11.06 -8.29
N PHE A 104 -21.59 11.85 -8.14
CA PHE A 104 -20.33 11.38 -7.56
C PHE A 104 -19.80 12.38 -6.52
N ASP A 105 -19.48 11.83 -5.36
CA ASP A 105 -18.77 12.48 -4.24
C ASP A 105 -17.33 11.95 -4.28
N TYR A 106 -16.35 12.83 -4.50
CA TYR A 106 -14.96 12.41 -4.69
C TYR A 106 -14.27 12.05 -3.38
N GLU A 107 -14.63 12.69 -2.27
CA GLU A 107 -13.92 12.56 -0.99
C GLU A 107 -14.68 11.74 0.06
N GLY A 108 -15.99 11.58 -0.11
CA GLY A 108 -16.90 10.96 0.85
C GLY A 108 -17.39 11.93 1.93
N ASP A 109 -17.52 13.22 1.61
CA ASP A 109 -17.99 14.25 2.55
C ASP A 109 -19.53 14.45 2.54
N ALA A 110 -20.23 13.62 1.75
CA ALA A 110 -21.66 13.65 1.48
C ALA A 110 -22.14 14.87 0.67
N VAL A 111 -21.22 15.55 -0.03
CA VAL A 111 -21.52 16.55 -1.04
C VAL A 111 -21.27 15.97 -2.44
N ILE A 112 -22.19 16.21 -3.37
CA ILE A 112 -22.01 15.77 -4.75
C ILE A 112 -21.15 16.80 -5.50
N ASP A 113 -20.01 16.34 -6.00
CA ASP A 113 -19.06 17.14 -6.76
C ASP A 113 -19.27 17.06 -8.27
N TYR A 114 -19.87 15.96 -8.73
CA TYR A 114 -20.15 15.73 -10.13
C TYR A 114 -21.55 15.15 -10.34
N THR A 115 -22.27 15.71 -11.32
CA THR A 115 -23.54 15.18 -11.82
C THR A 115 -23.48 15.12 -13.35
N GLY A 116 -23.81 13.97 -13.95
CA GLY A 116 -23.76 13.77 -15.39
C GLY A 116 -24.66 12.66 -15.92
N ALA A 117 -24.99 12.73 -17.22
CA ALA A 117 -25.68 11.65 -17.94
C ALA A 117 -24.72 10.55 -18.41
N THR A 118 -23.41 10.84 -18.45
CA THR A 118 -22.33 9.89 -18.72
C THR A 118 -21.30 9.95 -17.59
N PHE A 119 -20.36 9.00 -17.56
CA PHE A 119 -19.30 8.95 -16.55
C PHE A 119 -17.96 8.70 -17.24
N ASP A 120 -17.54 9.68 -18.04
CA ASP A 120 -16.32 9.60 -18.86
C ASP A 120 -15.28 10.62 -18.37
N ASN A 121 -14.00 10.21 -18.34
CA ASN A 121 -12.87 11.06 -17.96
C ASN A 121 -13.02 11.72 -16.58
N ILE A 122 -13.52 10.98 -15.60
CA ILE A 122 -13.67 11.44 -14.23
C ILE A 122 -12.35 11.24 -13.49
N SER A 123 -11.75 12.32 -12.99
CA SER A 123 -10.54 12.28 -12.17
C SER A 123 -10.60 13.27 -11.02
N PHE A 124 -9.85 12.96 -9.95
CA PHE A 124 -9.70 13.82 -8.79
C PHE A 124 -8.28 13.71 -8.23
N THR A 125 -7.76 14.83 -7.70
CA THR A 125 -6.43 14.87 -7.07
C THR A 125 -6.55 15.07 -5.57
N TYR A 126 -6.18 14.05 -4.81
CA TYR A 126 -6.12 14.11 -3.36
C TYR A 126 -4.80 14.73 -2.90
N ASN A 127 -4.87 15.94 -2.36
CA ASN A 127 -3.69 16.75 -2.04
C ASN A 127 -3.13 16.56 -0.63
N SER A 128 -3.85 15.84 0.23
CA SER A 128 -3.47 15.64 1.62
C SER A 128 -3.49 14.17 1.96
N GLU A 129 -2.61 13.77 2.89
CA GLU A 129 -2.64 12.43 3.43
C GLU A 129 -3.98 12.17 4.14
N GLY A 130 -4.50 10.95 4.01
CA GLY A 130 -5.85 10.66 4.46
C GLY A 130 -6.44 9.40 3.84
N ILE A 131 -7.58 9.00 4.39
CA ILE A 131 -8.45 8.00 3.76
C ILE A 131 -9.67 8.76 3.26
N TYR A 132 -9.94 8.60 1.98
CA TYR A 132 -11.10 9.16 1.30
C TYR A 132 -12.05 8.03 0.88
N TYR A 133 -13.34 8.32 0.84
CA TYR A 133 -14.38 7.35 0.51
C TYR A 133 -15.21 7.85 -0.68
N PRO A 134 -14.63 7.92 -1.89
CA PRO A 134 -15.40 8.29 -3.07
C PRO A 134 -16.62 7.38 -3.22
N THR A 135 -17.78 8.00 -3.42
CA THR A 135 -19.07 7.32 -3.48
C THR A 135 -19.79 7.70 -4.76
N ILE A 136 -20.08 6.69 -5.58
CA ILE A 136 -20.94 6.85 -6.76
C ILE A 136 -22.39 6.55 -6.40
N THR A 137 -23.30 7.36 -6.93
CA THR A 137 -24.74 7.15 -6.93
C THR A 137 -25.23 7.13 -8.38
N VAL A 138 -25.79 6.01 -8.80
CA VAL A 138 -26.36 5.81 -10.14
C VAL A 138 -27.87 5.74 -10.04
N THR A 139 -28.55 6.62 -10.77
CA THR A 139 -30.03 6.63 -10.86
C THR A 139 -30.46 6.10 -12.22
N ASP A 140 -31.40 5.16 -12.26
CA ASP A 140 -31.95 4.63 -13.51
C ASP A 140 -33.17 5.42 -14.03
N ASP A 141 -33.65 5.07 -15.23
CA ASP A 141 -34.80 5.71 -15.88
C ASP A 141 -36.16 5.49 -15.18
N GLN A 142 -36.18 4.65 -14.14
CA GLN A 142 -37.33 4.38 -13.27
C GLN A 142 -37.14 4.98 -11.87
N SER A 143 -36.10 5.80 -11.68
CA SER A 143 -35.74 6.42 -10.41
C SER A 143 -35.29 5.45 -9.31
N ASN A 144 -34.87 4.24 -9.66
CA ASN A 144 -34.15 3.38 -8.71
C ASN A 144 -32.71 3.87 -8.56
N ILE A 145 -32.17 3.72 -7.36
CA ILE A 145 -30.84 4.23 -6.98
C ILE A 145 -29.94 3.06 -6.59
N TYR A 146 -28.72 3.08 -7.11
CA TYR A 146 -27.65 2.12 -6.79
C TYR A 146 -26.40 2.89 -6.39
N THR A 147 -25.69 2.41 -5.37
CA THR A 147 -24.50 3.08 -4.84
C THR A 147 -23.34 2.11 -4.70
N ASP A 148 -22.13 2.61 -4.90
CA ASP A 148 -20.90 1.89 -4.53
C ASP A 148 -19.89 2.87 -3.93
N THR A 149 -19.02 2.36 -3.06
CA THR A 149 -18.01 3.16 -2.35
C THR A 149 -16.72 2.38 -2.26
N ILE A 150 -15.62 3.02 -2.65
CA ILE A 150 -14.27 2.48 -2.50
C ILE A 150 -13.46 3.36 -1.55
N ALA A 151 -12.36 2.83 -1.02
CA ALA A 151 -11.39 3.60 -0.24
C ALA A 151 -10.20 4.02 -1.11
N ILE A 152 -9.80 5.29 -1.02
CA ILE A 152 -8.54 5.80 -1.56
C ILE A 152 -7.63 6.21 -0.39
N VAL A 153 -6.43 5.65 -0.34
CA VAL A 153 -5.48 5.85 0.77
C VAL A 153 -4.29 6.69 0.31
N VAL A 154 -4.23 7.94 0.78
CA VAL A 154 -3.17 8.88 0.44
C VAL A 154 -2.11 8.89 1.54
N LEU A 155 -1.02 8.18 1.32
CA LEU A 155 0.04 7.93 2.29
C LEU A 155 0.78 9.22 2.67
N SER A 156 1.18 9.29 3.95
CA SER A 156 2.12 10.31 4.41
C SER A 156 3.49 10.08 3.81
N GLU A 157 4.02 11.08 3.10
CA GLU A 157 5.39 11.02 2.58
C GLU A 157 6.41 10.90 3.72
N THR A 158 6.13 11.50 4.88
CA THR A 158 7.02 11.47 6.06
C THR A 158 7.04 10.10 6.71
N GLU A 159 5.87 9.46 6.89
CA GLU A 159 5.84 8.11 7.46
C GLU A 159 6.40 7.07 6.48
N LEU A 160 6.17 7.24 5.17
CA LEU A 160 6.76 6.36 4.17
C LEU A 160 8.29 6.51 4.15
N ASP A 161 8.82 7.74 4.25
CA ASP A 161 10.25 7.96 4.42
C ASP A 161 10.78 7.26 5.68
N ALA A 162 10.13 7.46 6.83
CA ALA A 162 10.50 6.80 8.08
C ALA A 162 10.48 5.27 7.98
N LEU A 163 9.50 4.68 7.28
CA LEU A 163 9.42 3.25 7.01
C LEU A 163 10.61 2.76 6.18
N LEU A 164 10.97 3.48 5.12
CA LEU A 164 12.06 3.09 4.23
C LEU A 164 13.43 3.26 4.91
N GLN A 165 13.59 4.30 5.72
CA GLN A 165 14.76 4.45 6.60
C GLN A 165 14.86 3.31 7.62
N ALA A 166 13.75 2.96 8.30
CA ALA A 166 13.73 1.84 9.23
C ALA A 166 14.06 0.49 8.56
N LYS A 167 13.62 0.27 7.31
CA LYS A 167 14.00 -0.93 6.53
C LYS A 167 15.48 -0.95 6.20
N TRP A 168 16.07 0.20 5.87
CA TRP A 168 17.51 0.31 5.67
C TRP A 168 18.29 0.00 6.95
N ASP A 169 17.86 0.56 8.08
CA ASP A 169 18.49 0.34 9.38
C ASP A 169 18.33 -1.09 9.88
N GLY A 170 17.17 -1.71 9.65
CA GLY A 170 16.92 -3.12 9.93
C GLY A 170 17.87 -4.02 9.14
N MET A 171 18.11 -3.71 7.86
CA MET A 171 19.07 -4.43 7.02
C MET A 171 20.50 -4.27 7.57
N LYS A 172 20.94 -3.04 7.86
CA LYS A 172 22.26 -2.78 8.46
C LYS A 172 22.44 -3.57 9.76
N THR A 173 21.42 -3.57 10.61
CA THR A 173 21.44 -4.26 11.91
C THR A 173 21.57 -5.78 11.72
N ALA A 174 20.77 -6.37 10.83
CA ALA A 174 20.84 -7.81 10.55
C ALA A 174 22.23 -8.22 10.02
N LEU A 175 22.76 -7.50 9.03
CA LEU A 175 24.09 -7.79 8.48
C LEU A 175 25.21 -7.53 9.50
N GLY A 176 25.09 -6.52 10.36
CA GLY A 176 26.04 -6.26 11.45
C GLY A 176 26.08 -7.39 12.49
N ASN A 177 24.93 -8.04 12.71
CA ASN A 177 24.81 -9.26 13.52
C ASN A 177 25.14 -10.54 12.74
N GLN A 178 25.62 -10.41 11.49
CA GLN A 178 25.89 -11.52 10.56
C GLN A 178 24.66 -12.40 10.27
N ASP A 179 23.45 -11.88 10.50
CA ASP A 179 22.19 -12.50 10.11
C ASP A 179 21.85 -12.19 8.66
N ILE A 180 22.42 -12.98 7.75
CA ILE A 180 22.14 -12.85 6.30
C ILE A 180 20.66 -13.07 6.01
N ASN A 181 20.01 -14.02 6.67
CA ASN A 181 18.61 -14.36 6.38
C ASN A 181 17.66 -13.23 6.77
N GLY A 182 17.84 -12.66 7.97
CA GLY A 182 17.08 -11.48 8.41
C GLY A 182 17.31 -10.28 7.49
N GLY A 183 18.56 -10.06 7.03
CA GLY A 183 18.88 -9.01 6.07
C GLY A 183 18.16 -9.21 4.72
N LEU A 184 18.22 -10.42 4.16
CA LEU A 184 17.60 -10.75 2.88
C LEU A 184 16.07 -10.72 2.90
N ALA A 185 15.43 -10.95 4.05
CA ALA A 185 13.98 -10.85 4.20
C ALA A 185 13.44 -9.45 3.83
N LEU A 186 14.29 -8.42 3.93
CA LEU A 186 13.96 -7.04 3.57
C LEU A 186 14.12 -6.74 2.07
N PHE A 187 14.72 -7.64 1.31
CA PHE A 187 14.93 -7.51 -0.14
C PHE A 187 13.75 -8.04 -0.93
N LEU A 188 13.62 -7.52 -2.15
CA LEU A 188 12.72 -8.07 -3.15
C LEU A 188 13.15 -9.52 -3.46
N SER A 189 12.20 -10.44 -3.58
CA SER A 189 12.49 -11.87 -3.77
C SER A 189 13.44 -12.13 -4.94
N SER A 190 13.30 -11.40 -6.05
CA SER A 190 14.18 -11.51 -7.22
C SER A 190 15.61 -11.01 -7.00
N SER A 191 15.84 -10.21 -5.95
CA SER A 191 17.17 -9.69 -5.59
C SER A 191 17.89 -10.56 -4.55
N GLN A 192 17.17 -11.42 -3.85
CA GLN A 192 17.71 -12.16 -2.69
C GLN A 192 18.89 -13.06 -3.06
N GLU A 193 18.84 -13.80 -4.17
CA GLU A 193 19.94 -14.69 -4.58
C GLU A 193 21.23 -13.92 -4.82
N ARG A 194 21.16 -12.81 -5.58
CA ARG A 194 22.33 -11.97 -5.90
C ARG A 194 22.96 -11.42 -4.62
N TYR A 195 22.15 -10.82 -3.74
CA TYR A 195 22.66 -10.23 -2.50
C TYR A 195 23.11 -11.30 -1.50
N GLY A 196 22.46 -12.46 -1.46
CA GLY A 196 22.87 -13.58 -0.62
C GLY A 196 24.27 -14.08 -0.95
N ASN A 197 24.59 -14.20 -2.25
CA ASN A 197 25.94 -14.55 -2.69
C ASN A 197 26.98 -13.50 -2.27
N ILE A 198 26.64 -12.21 -2.38
CA ILE A 198 27.52 -11.09 -1.98
C ILE A 198 27.74 -11.11 -0.46
N PHE A 199 26.68 -11.18 0.33
CA PHE A 199 26.76 -11.16 1.80
C PHE A 199 27.49 -12.39 2.34
N THR A 200 27.28 -13.57 1.74
CA THR A 200 28.02 -14.79 2.10
C THR A 200 29.51 -14.63 1.81
N THR A 201 29.87 -14.04 0.67
CA THR A 201 31.28 -13.78 0.31
C THR A 201 31.94 -12.79 1.28
N LEU A 202 31.17 -11.83 1.78
CA LEU A 202 31.64 -10.75 2.66
C LEU A 202 31.38 -11.04 4.16
N PHE A 203 30.98 -12.25 4.53
CA PHE A 203 30.43 -12.58 5.85
C PHE A 203 31.26 -12.04 7.03
N ASP A 204 32.58 -12.28 7.01
CA ASP A 204 33.49 -11.85 8.08
C ASP A 204 33.71 -10.33 8.12
N TYR A 205 33.41 -9.62 7.03
CA TYR A 205 33.57 -8.18 6.89
C TYR A 205 32.25 -7.42 7.06
N LEU A 206 31.10 -8.10 7.12
CA LEU A 206 29.79 -7.45 7.23
C LEU A 206 29.70 -6.46 8.39
N PRO A 207 30.16 -6.77 9.63
CA PRO A 207 30.08 -5.83 10.75
C PRO A 207 30.81 -4.51 10.47
N ASP A 208 32.02 -4.58 9.92
CA ASP A 208 32.80 -3.39 9.58
C ASP A 208 32.18 -2.63 8.38
N ILE A 209 31.68 -3.35 7.38
CA ILE A 209 31.03 -2.76 6.21
C ILE A 209 29.83 -1.91 6.64
N VAL A 210 28.92 -2.45 7.45
CA VAL A 210 27.70 -1.73 7.85
C VAL A 210 27.96 -0.62 8.86
N LEU A 211 28.99 -0.75 9.72
CA LEU A 211 29.40 0.33 10.62
C LEU A 211 29.83 1.59 9.84
N ASN A 212 30.35 1.40 8.63
CA ASN A 212 30.78 2.48 7.75
C ASN A 212 29.69 2.94 6.76
N MET A 213 28.53 2.29 6.72
CA MET A 213 27.39 2.75 5.92
C MET A 213 26.79 4.00 6.57
N GLN A 214 26.65 5.06 5.79
CA GLN A 214 25.98 6.29 6.25
C GLN A 214 24.46 6.13 6.20
N ASP A 215 23.78 7.10 6.79
CA ASP A 215 22.34 7.27 6.65
C ASP A 215 21.98 7.63 5.20
N ILE A 216 20.73 7.35 4.86
CA ILE A 216 20.22 7.51 3.51
C ILE A 216 19.46 8.82 3.39
N GLU A 217 19.70 9.54 2.30
CA GLU A 217 18.96 10.75 1.96
C GLU A 217 17.95 10.45 0.86
N ARG A 218 16.70 10.83 1.07
CA ARG A 218 15.65 10.71 0.06
C ARG A 218 15.97 11.57 -1.17
N ILE A 219 15.83 10.97 -2.36
CA ILE A 219 15.82 11.71 -3.63
C ILE A 219 14.37 11.91 -4.06
N TYR A 220 13.63 10.83 -4.23
CA TYR A 220 12.20 10.87 -4.57
C TYR A 220 11.49 9.61 -4.06
N ILE A 221 10.17 9.73 -3.93
CA ILE A 221 9.23 8.63 -3.74
C ILE A 221 8.12 8.88 -4.76
N GLU A 222 7.85 7.91 -5.64
CA GLU A 222 6.83 8.02 -6.70
C GLU A 222 6.24 6.62 -6.93
N GLU A 223 4.92 6.50 -7.00
CA GLU A 223 4.17 5.30 -7.44
C GLU A 223 4.88 3.94 -7.24
N GLY A 224 5.08 3.54 -5.98
CA GLY A 224 5.64 2.22 -5.67
C GLY A 224 7.15 2.07 -5.91
N ILE A 225 7.86 3.15 -6.20
CA ILE A 225 9.32 3.24 -6.29
C ILE A 225 9.82 4.37 -5.39
N ALA A 226 10.95 4.14 -4.72
CA ALA A 226 11.64 5.19 -3.99
C ALA A 226 13.13 5.10 -4.21
N GLN A 227 13.77 6.24 -4.46
CA GLN A 227 15.21 6.35 -4.62
C GLN A 227 15.81 7.15 -3.48
N TYR A 228 16.85 6.59 -2.89
CA TYR A 228 17.67 7.23 -1.88
C TYR A 228 19.11 7.27 -2.32
N ARG A 229 19.92 8.07 -1.61
CA ARG A 229 21.36 8.11 -1.81
C ARG A 229 22.16 8.04 -0.52
N ILE A 230 23.39 7.59 -0.67
CA ILE A 230 24.47 7.72 0.30
C ILE A 230 25.56 8.58 -0.35
N LYS A 231 25.96 9.66 0.32
CA LYS A 231 27.13 10.45 -0.08
C LYS A 231 28.33 10.05 0.76
N LYS A 232 29.44 9.73 0.12
CA LYS A 232 30.68 9.35 0.80
C LYS A 232 31.86 10.10 0.19
N VAL A 233 32.68 10.70 1.04
CA VAL A 233 33.96 11.28 0.60
C VAL A 233 35.00 10.16 0.56
N GLU A 234 35.48 9.85 -0.63
CA GLU A 234 36.55 8.89 -0.87
C GLU A 234 37.83 9.59 -1.36
N ALA A 235 38.93 8.85 -1.49
CA ALA A 235 40.20 9.39 -1.98
C ALA A 235 40.10 10.03 -3.38
N VAL A 236 39.09 9.65 -4.14
CA VAL A 236 38.80 10.14 -5.50
C VAL A 236 37.82 11.34 -5.52
N GLY A 237 37.30 11.76 -4.36
CA GLY A 237 36.28 12.80 -4.24
C GLY A 237 34.97 12.28 -3.64
N GLU A 238 33.90 13.08 -3.74
CA GLU A 238 32.57 12.68 -3.30
C GLU A 238 31.96 11.63 -4.27
N VAL A 239 31.61 10.47 -3.75
CA VAL A 239 30.94 9.38 -4.46
C VAL A 239 29.50 9.27 -3.94
N THR A 240 28.55 9.15 -4.87
CA THR A 240 27.12 8.94 -4.54
C THR A 240 26.72 7.51 -4.91
N TYR A 241 26.19 6.78 -3.94
CA TYR A 241 25.58 5.46 -4.12
C TYR A 241 24.07 5.59 -4.07
N TYR A 242 23.35 4.84 -4.90
CA TYR A 242 21.89 4.89 -4.97
C TYR A 242 21.27 3.62 -4.42
N ILE A 243 20.19 3.80 -3.65
CA ILE A 243 19.39 2.71 -3.10
C ILE A 243 18.01 2.83 -3.72
N TYR A 244 17.47 1.70 -4.15
CA TYR A 244 16.13 1.62 -4.71
C TYR A 244 15.27 0.72 -3.84
N PHE A 245 14.16 1.28 -3.37
CA PHE A 245 13.06 0.52 -2.80
C PHE A 245 11.95 0.39 -3.85
N VAL A 246 11.29 -0.76 -3.86
CA VAL A 246 10.10 -0.97 -4.68
C VAL A 246 9.04 -1.65 -3.85
N ARG A 247 7.79 -1.36 -4.19
CA ARG A 247 6.62 -2.05 -3.70
C ARG A 247 6.43 -3.34 -4.50
N ASP A 248 6.37 -4.49 -3.82
CA ASP A 248 6.14 -5.79 -4.46
C ASP A 248 4.65 -6.03 -4.81
N GLU A 249 4.34 -7.20 -5.37
CA GLU A 249 2.96 -7.61 -5.73
C GLU A 249 2.01 -7.69 -4.53
N ASN A 250 2.58 -7.90 -3.35
CA ASN A 250 1.89 -7.92 -2.07
C ASN A 250 1.91 -6.54 -1.43
N GLY A 251 2.28 -5.49 -2.19
CA GLY A 251 2.43 -4.09 -1.83
C GLY A 251 3.44 -3.78 -0.72
N ILE A 252 4.32 -4.72 -0.39
CA ILE A 252 5.34 -4.52 0.63
C ILE A 252 6.52 -3.78 0.00
N TRP A 253 6.94 -2.69 0.65
CA TRP A 253 8.18 -2.01 0.29
C TRP A 253 9.39 -2.88 0.64
N LYS A 254 10.22 -3.15 -0.37
CA LYS A 254 11.39 -4.02 -0.32
C LYS A 254 12.61 -3.31 -0.92
N ILE A 255 13.80 -3.64 -0.42
CA ILE A 255 15.06 -3.21 -1.03
C ILE A 255 15.22 -3.97 -2.35
N LYS A 256 15.24 -3.24 -3.47
CA LYS A 256 15.51 -3.83 -4.79
C LYS A 256 17.01 -3.95 -5.01
N GLN A 257 17.75 -2.87 -4.77
CA GLN A 257 19.19 -2.82 -4.99
C GLN A 257 19.86 -1.63 -4.28
N PHE A 258 21.15 -1.80 -4.01
CA PHE A 258 22.14 -0.84 -3.56
C PHE A 258 23.56 -1.33 -3.90
#